data_AF-A0A3D3FAW4-F1
#
_entry.id   AF-A0A3D3FAW4-F1
#
_cell.length_a   1.000
_cell.length_b   1.000
_cell.length_c   1.000
_cell.angle_alpha   90.00
_cell.angle_beta   90.00
_cell.angle_gamma   90.00
#
_symmetry.space_group_name_H-M   'P 1'
#
loop_
_entity.id
_entity.type
_entity.pdbx_description
1 polymer ?
#
loop_
_entity_poly.entity_id
_entity_poly.type
_entity_poly.pdbx_seq_one_letter_code
_entity_poly.pdbx_strand_id
1 'polypeptide(L)'
;TVEMQFMADIKLVCESCHGKRFSPEVLEVEYQGLNIYDILEMTVDQAIEFFGAQKGATEKKIAKKMQPLQDVGLGYIKLGQSSSTLSGGENQRVKLAYYL
;
A
#
# COMPACT_ATOMS: atom_id res chain seq x y z
N THR A 1 31.03 28.17 17.39
CA THR A 1 31.24 27.22 16.28
C THR A 1 29.88 26.89 15.73
N VAL A 2 29.65 27.07 14.44
CA VAL A 2 28.29 27.02 13.88
C VAL A 2 27.80 25.58 13.84
N GLU A 3 26.83 25.24 14.69
CA GLU A 3 26.02 24.02 14.58
C GLU A 3 25.07 24.16 13.39
N MET A 4 25.53 23.72 12.23
CA MET A 4 24.67 23.51 11.06
C MET A 4 24.54 22.01 10.82
N GLN A 5 23.49 21.40 11.38
CA GLN A 5 23.03 20.12 10.87
C GLN A 5 21.54 19.89 11.18
N PHE A 6 20.68 20.65 10.48
CA PHE A 6 19.27 20.32 10.36
C PHE A 6 18.99 19.99 8.89
N MET A 7 19.22 18.74 8.49
CA MET A 7 18.72 18.22 7.22
C MET A 7 17.71 17.11 7.52
N ALA A 8 16.59 17.11 6.80
CA ALA A 8 15.59 16.06 6.90
C ALA A 8 16.17 14.72 6.41
N ASP A 9 15.69 13.62 6.97
CA ASP A 9 16.10 12.28 6.57
C ASP A 9 15.83 12.04 5.07
N ILE A 10 16.88 11.71 4.32
CA ILE A 10 16.78 11.37 2.91
C ILE A 10 16.53 9.87 2.79
N LYS A 11 15.45 9.49 2.12
CA LYS A 11 15.17 8.09 1.78
C LYS A 11 15.75 7.77 0.41
N LEU A 12 16.74 6.88 0.40
CA LEU A 12 17.34 6.37 -0.84
C LEU A 12 16.59 5.11 -1.28
N VAL A 13 16.41 4.98 -2.59
CA VAL A 13 15.88 3.75 -3.20
C VAL A 13 16.95 2.67 -3.09
N CYS A 14 16.58 1.50 -2.57
CA CYS A 14 17.50 0.38 -2.47
C CYS A 14 17.94 -0.08 -3.87
N GLU A 15 19.25 -0.18 -4.10
CA GLU A 15 19.81 -0.59 -5.40
C GLU A 15 19.57 -2.07 -5.71
N SER A 16 19.38 -2.93 -4.70
CA SER A 16 19.19 -4.36 -4.90
C SER A 16 17.76 -4.73 -5.31
N CYS A 17 16.75 -4.06 -4.74
CA CYS A 17 15.35 -4.34 -5.04
C CYS A 17 14.63 -3.21 -5.80
N HIS A 18 15.32 -2.10 -6.06
CA HIS A 18 14.78 -0.90 -6.71
C HIS A 18 13.46 -0.39 -6.09
N GLY A 19 13.32 -0.55 -4.77
CA GLY A 19 12.13 -0.15 -4.02
C GLY A 19 11.00 -1.19 -3.97
N LYS A 20 11.17 -2.36 -4.60
CA LYS A 20 10.16 -3.43 -4.60
C LYS A 20 10.04 -4.20 -3.28
N ARG A 21 11.06 -4.14 -2.41
CA ARG A 21 11.10 -4.74 -1.05
C ARG A 21 11.13 -6.27 -0.98
N PHE A 22 11.00 -6.97 -2.10
CA PHE A 22 11.02 -8.44 -2.17
C PHE A 22 12.24 -8.96 -2.94
N SER A 23 12.63 -10.21 -2.68
CA SER A 23 13.62 -10.93 -3.47
C SER A 23 13.08 -11.25 -4.87
N PRO A 24 13.94 -11.43 -5.88
CA PRO A 24 13.51 -11.76 -7.24
C PRO A 24 12.61 -13.00 -7.31
N GLU A 25 12.95 -14.05 -6.57
CA GLU A 25 12.18 -15.31 -6.49
C GLU A 25 10.72 -15.10 -6.03
N VAL A 26 10.47 -14.13 -5.15
CA VAL A 26 9.12 -13.80 -4.68
C VAL A 26 8.35 -13.01 -5.75
N LEU A 27 9.04 -12.21 -6.56
CA LEU A 27 8.44 -11.41 -7.62
C LEU A 27 8.08 -12.25 -8.87
N GLU A 28 8.64 -13.45 -9.00
CA GLU A 28 8.27 -14.42 -10.04
C GLU A 28 6.92 -15.11 -9.76
N VAL A 29 6.44 -15.07 -8.51
CA VAL A 29 5.15 -15.65 -8.15
C VAL A 29 4.03 -14.68 -8.53
N GLU A 30 3.15 -15.14 -9.42
CA GLU A 30 2.05 -14.35 -9.94
C GLU A 30 0.69 -14.84 -9.45
N TYR A 31 -0.19 -13.89 -9.19
CA TYR A 31 -1.62 -14.10 -9.00
C TYR A 31 -2.37 -13.32 -10.07
N GLN A 32 -3.10 -14.03 -10.94
CA GLN A 32 -3.81 -13.43 -12.08
C GLN A 32 -2.90 -12.58 -12.99
N GLY A 33 -1.65 -13.02 -13.18
CA GLY A 33 -0.66 -12.33 -14.02
C GLY A 33 -0.01 -11.10 -13.36
N LEU A 34 -0.18 -10.92 -12.05
CA LEU A 34 0.40 -9.83 -11.28
C LEU A 34 1.19 -10.37 -10.09
N ASN A 35 2.38 -9.84 -9.86
CA ASN A 35 3.15 -10.20 -8.67
C ASN A 35 2.70 -9.37 -7.45
N ILE A 36 3.26 -9.68 -6.27
CA ILE A 36 2.90 -8.99 -5.03
C ILE A 36 3.22 -7.50 -5.04
N TYR A 37 4.28 -7.08 -5.75
CA TYR A 37 4.64 -5.67 -5.88
C TYR A 37 3.63 -4.91 -6.74
N ASP A 38 3.17 -5.50 -7.84
CA ASP A 38 2.17 -4.90 -8.71
C ASP A 38 0.84 -4.71 -7.96
N ILE A 39 0.44 -5.69 -7.15
CA ILE A 39 -0.73 -5.59 -6.26
C ILE A 39 -0.55 -4.45 -5.25
N LEU A 40 0.65 -4.30 -4.66
CA LEU A 40 0.93 -3.23 -3.70
C LEU A 40 0.98 -1.84 -4.35
N GLU A 41 1.22 -1.75 -5.66
CA GLU A 41 1.19 -0.48 -6.40
C GLU A 41 -0.23 -0.04 -6.78
N MET A 42 -1.24 -0.92 -6.65
CA MET A 42 -2.64 -0.56 -6.87
C MET A 42 -3.17 0.38 -5.79
N THR A 43 -4.13 1.22 -6.18
CA THR A 43 -4.93 1.97 -5.20
C THR A 43 -5.90 1.05 -4.46
N VAL A 44 -6.40 1.50 -3.30
CA VAL A 44 -7.45 0.79 -2.56
C VAL A 44 -8.67 0.52 -3.44
N ASP A 45 -9.11 1.48 -4.25
CA ASP A 45 -10.26 1.31 -5.14
C ASP A 45 -10.00 0.22 -6.20
N GLN A 46 -8.83 0.26 -6.84
CA GLN A 46 -8.43 -0.74 -7.83
C GLN A 46 -8.33 -2.13 -7.21
N ALA A 47 -7.79 -2.23 -5.99
CA ALA A 47 -7.69 -3.49 -5.29
C ALA A 47 -9.06 -4.07 -4.92
N ILE A 48 -10.00 -3.24 -4.44
CA ILE A 48 -11.37 -3.67 -4.14
C ILE A 48 -12.05 -4.21 -5.40
N GLU A 49 -11.89 -3.55 -6.54
CA GLU A 49 -12.43 -4.01 -7.82
C GLU A 49 -11.77 -5.33 -8.26
N PHE A 50 -10.43 -5.39 -8.24
CA PHE A 50 -9.64 -6.55 -8.63
C PHE A 50 -10.00 -7.81 -7.84
N PHE A 51 -10.05 -7.72 -6.50
CA PHE A 51 -10.42 -8.84 -5.65
C PHE A 51 -11.94 -9.08 -5.61
N GLY A 52 -12.76 -8.05 -5.82
CA GLY A 52 -14.21 -8.14 -5.86
C GLY A 52 -14.76 -8.86 -7.10
N ALA A 53 -14.05 -8.78 -8.23
CA ALA A 53 -14.38 -9.51 -9.45
C ALA A 53 -14.26 -11.05 -9.29
N GLN A 54 -13.51 -11.50 -8.29
CA GLN A 54 -13.22 -12.92 -8.09
C GLN A 54 -14.31 -13.61 -7.26
N LYS A 55 -14.55 -14.90 -7.54
CA LYS A 55 -15.60 -15.68 -6.87
C LYS A 55 -15.13 -16.36 -5.57
N GLY A 56 -13.83 -16.39 -5.30
CA GLY A 56 -13.26 -17.07 -4.15
C GLY A 56 -13.57 -16.39 -2.82
N ALA A 57 -13.59 -17.19 -1.75
CA ALA A 57 -13.93 -16.71 -0.41
C ALA A 57 -12.84 -15.80 0.19
N THR A 58 -11.58 -16.07 -0.16
CA THR A 58 -10.41 -15.31 0.32
C THR A 58 -10.39 -13.91 -0.29
N GLU A 59 -10.62 -13.80 -1.59
CA GLU A 59 -10.63 -12.55 -2.34
C GLU A 59 -11.73 -11.62 -1.85
N LYS A 60 -12.95 -12.17 -1.65
CA LYS A 60 -14.06 -11.40 -1.05
C LYS A 60 -13.74 -10.91 0.36
N LYS A 61 -13.03 -11.72 1.15
CA LYS A 61 -12.59 -11.31 2.50
C LYS A 61 -11.56 -10.19 2.44
N ILE A 62 -10.66 -10.21 1.46
CA ILE A 62 -9.66 -9.15 1.22
C ILE A 62 -10.37 -7.85 0.81
N ALA A 63 -11.23 -7.89 -0.21
CA ALA A 63 -12.01 -6.73 -0.65
C ALA A 63 -12.83 -6.12 0.50
N LYS A 64 -13.53 -6.95 1.27
CA LYS A 64 -14.31 -6.50 2.43
C LYS A 64 -13.47 -5.82 3.51
N LYS A 65 -12.23 -6.28 3.74
CA LYS A 65 -11.31 -5.64 4.70
C LYS A 65 -10.81 -4.27 4.24
N MET A 66 -10.81 -4.02 2.94
CA MET A 66 -10.39 -2.73 2.37
C MET A 66 -11.55 -1.74 2.27
N GLN A 67 -12.80 -2.20 2.29
CA GLN A 67 -13.99 -1.36 2.20
C GLN A 67 -13.99 -0.16 3.19
N PRO A 68 -13.63 -0.33 4.48
CA PRO A 68 -13.59 0.81 5.40
C PRO A 68 -12.63 1.93 4.97
N LEU A 69 -11.53 1.61 4.29
CA LEU A 69 -10.60 2.60 3.76
C LEU A 69 -11.24 3.44 2.64
N GLN A 70 -12.02 2.81 1.76
CA GLN A 70 -12.81 3.51 0.75
C GLN A 70 -13.89 4.39 1.41
N ASP A 71 -14.59 3.88 2.43
CA ASP A 71 -15.69 4.58 3.10
C ASP A 71 -15.21 5.86 3.81
N VAL A 72 -13.97 5.89 4.30
CA VAL A 72 -13.34 7.11 4.85
C VAL A 72 -12.65 7.97 3.78
N GLY A 73 -12.80 7.64 2.50
CA GLY A 73 -12.28 8.42 1.37
C GLY A 73 -10.77 8.28 1.14
N LEU A 74 -10.18 7.12 1.44
CA LEU A 74 -8.77 6.79 1.16
C LEU A 74 -8.61 5.89 -0.08
N GLY A 75 -9.63 5.80 -0.93
CA GLY A 75 -9.65 4.97 -2.14
C GLY A 75 -8.47 5.17 -3.10
N TYR A 76 -7.91 6.39 -3.16
CA TYR A 76 -6.82 6.78 -4.04
C TYR A 76 -5.42 6.37 -3.54
N ILE A 77 -5.28 5.96 -2.27
CA ILE A 77 -3.97 5.62 -1.69
C ILE A 77 -3.53 4.26 -2.21
N LYS A 78 -2.24 4.13 -2.53
CA LYS A 78 -1.64 2.84 -2.90
C LYS A 78 -1.48 1.94 -1.68
N LEU A 79 -1.74 0.65 -1.83
CA LEU A 79 -1.63 -0.33 -0.74
C LEU A 79 -0.20 -0.38 -0.14
N GLY A 80 0.83 -0.22 -0.99
CA GLY A 80 2.23 -0.23 -0.61
C GLY A 80 2.79 1.12 -0.15
N GLN A 81 1.98 2.19 -0.16
CA GLN A 81 2.41 3.53 0.22
C GLN A 81 2.91 3.54 1.67
N SER A 82 4.06 4.20 1.88
CA SER A 82 4.62 4.30 3.23
C SER A 82 3.72 5.17 4.12
N SER A 83 3.40 4.71 5.33
CA SER A 83 2.65 5.50 6.32
C SER A 83 3.29 6.86 6.63
N SER A 84 4.62 6.93 6.54
CA SER A 84 5.38 8.17 6.74
C SER A 84 5.18 9.22 5.66
N THR A 85 4.66 8.87 4.48
CA THR A 85 4.33 9.82 3.41
C THR A 85 2.87 10.24 3.41
N LEU A 86 2.06 9.66 4.32
CA LEU A 86 0.68 10.07 4.53
C LEU A 86 0.63 11.37 5.34
N SER A 87 -0.25 12.27 4.94
CA SER A 87 -0.60 13.44 5.72
C SER A 87 -1.21 13.05 7.08
N GLY A 88 -1.21 13.98 8.03
CA GLY A 88 -1.83 13.76 9.34
C GLY A 88 -3.30 13.36 9.24
N GLY A 89 -4.06 13.99 8.35
CA GLY A 89 -5.47 13.67 8.11
C GLY A 89 -5.67 12.29 7.48
N GLU A 90 -4.79 11.85 6.58
CA GLU A 90 -4.84 10.48 6.04
C GLU A 90 -4.54 9.44 7.11
N ASN A 91 -3.50 9.64 7.93
CA ASN A 91 -3.18 8.74 9.03
C ASN A 91 -4.34 8.63 10.04
N GLN A 92 -5.02 9.73 10.33
CA GLN A 92 -6.20 9.71 11.19
C GLN A 92 -7.33 8.88 10.57
N ARG A 93 -7.60 9.03 9.27
CA ARG A 93 -8.63 8.26 8.55
C ARG A 93 -8.27 6.77 8.46
N VAL A 94 -7.00 6.41 8.27
CA VAL A 94 -6.54 5.00 8.33
C VAL A 94 -6.84 4.41 9.71
N LYS A 95 -6.58 5.17 10.78
CA LYS A 95 -6.89 4.74 12.15
C LYS A 95 -8.40 4.55 12.36
N LEU A 96 -9.24 5.42 11.81
CA LEU A 96 -10.70 5.26 11.87
C LEU A 96 -11.17 4.01 11.11
N ALA A 97 -10.65 3.79 9.91
CA ALA A 97 -10.98 2.61 9.09
C ALA A 97 -10.62 1.28 9.77
N TYR A 98 -9.62 1.26 10.66
CA TYR A 98 -9.28 0.06 11.44
C TYR A 98 -10.35 -0.35 12.46
N TYR A 99 -11.14 0.62 12.96
CA TYR A 99 -12.18 0.38 13.98
C TYR A 99 -13.59 0.18 13.40
N LEU A 100 -13.76 0.34 12.09
CA LEU A 100 -15.01 0.13 11.34
C LEU A 100 -15.06 -1.32 10.80
#